data_AF-A0A2T2SWD6-F1
#
_entry.id   AF-A0A2T2SWD6-F1
#
_cell.length_a   1.000
_cell.length_b   1.000
_cell.length_c   1.000
_cell.angle_alpha   90.00
_cell.angle_beta   90.00
_cell.angle_gamma   90.00
#
_symmetry.space_group_name_H-M   'P 1'
#
loop_
_entity.id
_entity.type
_entity.pdbx_description
1 polymer ?
#
loop_
_entity_poly.entity_id
_entity_poly.type
_entity_poly.pdbx_seq_one_letter_code
_entity_poly.pdbx_strand_id
1 'polypeptide(L)'
;RALERAEGVEYDWFARLVTDGGLPPDDVAEARDRMAALGVFDEARDAVRSYTEQAHDHLDDLPEAAATETLHWLLNRMQARDY
;
A
#
# COMPACT_ATOMS: atom_id res chain seq x y z
N ARG A 1 -8.91 4.12 2.14
CA ARG A 1 -8.99 3.99 0.68
C ARG A 1 -9.88 2.85 0.16
N ALA A 2 -9.94 1.65 0.76
CA ALA A 2 -10.92 0.63 0.31
C ALA A 2 -12.39 1.07 0.48
N LEU A 3 -12.73 1.68 1.63
CA LEU A 3 -14.05 2.28 1.91
C LEU A 3 -14.40 3.50 1.04
N GLU A 4 -13.42 4.18 0.43
CA GLU A 4 -13.68 5.34 -0.44
C GLU A 4 -14.05 4.93 -1.86
N ARG A 5 -13.81 3.67 -2.24
CA ARG A 5 -13.99 3.16 -3.61
C ARG A 5 -15.06 2.10 -3.74
N ALA A 6 -15.40 1.45 -2.64
CA ALA A 6 -16.52 0.54 -2.60
C ALA A 6 -17.81 1.37 -2.74
N GLU A 7 -18.56 1.18 -3.83
CA GLU A 7 -19.93 1.66 -3.97
C GLU A 7 -20.88 0.47 -3.78
N GLY A 8 -21.98 0.66 -3.03
CA GLY A 8 -22.99 -0.36 -2.83
C GLY A 8 -22.52 -1.53 -1.94
N VAL A 9 -22.70 -2.77 -2.42
CA VAL A 9 -22.60 -3.99 -1.60
C VAL A 9 -21.20 -4.20 -0.99
N GLU A 10 -20.14 -3.78 -1.67
CA GLU A 10 -18.78 -3.87 -1.13
C GLU A 10 -18.54 -2.88 0.01
N TYR A 11 -19.18 -1.70 -0.02
CA TYR A 11 -19.06 -0.70 1.04
C TYR A 11 -19.70 -1.22 2.32
N ASP A 12 -20.92 -1.75 2.19
CA ASP A 12 -21.67 -2.29 3.31
C ASP A 12 -20.95 -3.46 3.99
N TRP A 13 -20.21 -4.26 3.21
CA TRP A 13 -19.40 -5.36 3.74
C TRP A 13 -18.20 -4.84 4.56
N PHE A 14 -17.42 -3.91 4.02
CA PHE A 14 -16.29 -3.33 4.77
C PHE A 14 -16.75 -2.42 5.94
N ALA A 15 -17.91 -1.77 5.83
CA ALA A 15 -18.47 -0.93 6.89
C ALA A 15 -18.89 -1.74 8.12
N ARG A 16 -19.32 -3.00 7.92
CA ARG A 16 -19.59 -3.92 9.03
C ARG A 16 -18.34 -4.19 9.87
N LEU A 17 -17.16 -4.28 9.27
CA LEU A 17 -15.90 -4.50 9.98
C LEU A 17 -15.53 -3.35 10.92
N VAL A 18 -15.83 -2.11 10.52
CA VAL A 18 -15.64 -0.92 11.35
C VAL A 18 -16.60 -0.93 12.54
N THR A 19 -17.81 -1.45 12.34
CA THR A 19 -18.85 -1.55 13.36
C THR A 19 -18.59 -2.69 14.34
N ASP A 20 -18.10 -3.82 13.83
CA ASP A 20 -17.84 -5.05 14.58
C ASP A 20 -16.48 -5.02 15.30
N GLY A 21 -15.72 -3.92 15.19
CA GLY A 21 -14.45 -3.69 15.90
C GLY A 21 -13.26 -4.45 15.31
N GLY A 22 -13.37 -4.95 14.09
CA GLY A 22 -12.30 -5.69 13.42
C GLY A 22 -12.81 -6.70 12.40
N LEU A 23 -11.86 -7.45 11.84
CA LEU A 23 -12.09 -8.52 10.87
C LEU A 23 -11.90 -9.87 11.55
N PRO A 24 -12.93 -10.73 11.59
CA PRO A 24 -12.79 -12.11 12.05
C PRO A 24 -11.69 -12.84 11.24
N PRO A 25 -10.91 -13.75 11.86
CA PRO A 25 -9.86 -14.48 11.16
C PRO A 25 -10.34 -15.24 9.92
N ASP A 26 -11.56 -15.79 9.99
CA ASP A 26 -12.16 -16.58 8.90
C ASP A 26 -12.52 -15.71 7.68
N ASP A 27 -12.78 -14.43 7.91
CA ASP A 27 -13.16 -13.48 6.86
C ASP A 27 -11.93 -12.84 6.18
N VAL A 28 -10.71 -13.12 6.66
CA VAL A 28 -9.46 -12.52 6.14
C VAL A 28 -9.22 -12.88 4.67
N ALA A 29 -9.49 -14.14 4.28
CA ALA A 29 -9.32 -14.57 2.90
C ALA A 29 -10.29 -13.82 1.97
N GLU A 30 -11.55 -13.71 2.37
CA GLU A 30 -12.58 -13.01 1.60
C GLU A 30 -12.28 -11.50 1.52
N ALA A 31 -11.84 -10.88 2.61
CA ALA A 31 -11.41 -9.48 2.63
C ALA A 31 -10.30 -9.23 1.60
N ARG A 32 -9.31 -10.12 1.56
CA ARG A 32 -8.19 -10.02 0.63
C ARG A 32 -8.67 -10.13 -0.82
N ASP A 33 -9.54 -11.09 -1.12
CA ASP A 33 -10.03 -11.31 -2.47
C ASP A 33 -10.93 -10.16 -2.94
N ARG A 34 -11.76 -9.60 -2.06
CA ARG A 34 -12.55 -8.37 -2.33
C ARG A 34 -11.65 -7.15 -2.54
N MET A 35 -10.63 -6.96 -1.71
CA MET A 35 -9.64 -5.89 -1.90
C MET A 35 -8.89 -6.02 -3.23
N ALA A 36 -8.55 -7.24 -3.64
CA ALA A 36 -7.95 -7.51 -4.94
C ALA A 36 -8.90 -7.17 -6.09
N ALA A 37 -10.17 -7.59 -6.01
CA ALA A 37 -11.18 -7.29 -7.02
C ALA A 37 -11.45 -5.77 -7.16
N LEU A 38 -11.33 -5.02 -6.06
CA LEU A 38 -11.42 -3.56 -6.05
C LEU A 38 -10.13 -2.85 -6.54
N GLY A 39 -9.08 -3.60 -6.88
CA GLY A 39 -7.80 -3.05 -7.35
C GLY A 39 -6.98 -2.34 -6.26
N VAL A 40 -7.28 -2.56 -4.98
CA VAL A 40 -6.64 -1.85 -3.85
C VAL A 40 -5.14 -2.14 -3.81
N PHE A 41 -4.71 -3.36 -4.13
CA PHE A 41 -3.30 -3.74 -4.12
C PHE A 41 -2.51 -3.12 -5.27
N ASP A 42 -3.14 -2.93 -6.43
CA ASP A 42 -2.49 -2.27 -7.56
C ASP A 42 -2.33 -0.77 -7.29
N GLU A 43 -3.34 -0.11 -6.74
CA GLU A 43 -3.20 1.28 -6.29
C GLU A 43 -2.11 1.43 -5.21
N ALA A 44 -2.07 0.52 -4.24
CA ALA A 44 -1.04 0.53 -3.21
C ALA A 44 0.37 0.37 -3.83
N ARG A 45 0.52 -0.51 -4.82
CA ARG A 45 1.78 -0.70 -5.55
C ARG A 45 2.17 0.57 -6.33
N ASP A 46 1.22 1.19 -7.03
CA ASP A 46 1.45 2.43 -7.77
C ASP A 46 1.83 3.59 -6.85
N ALA A 47 1.18 3.69 -5.69
CA ALA A 47 1.50 4.70 -4.68
C ALA A 47 2.90 4.48 -4.10
N VAL A 48 3.26 3.24 -3.74
CA VAL A 48 4.61 2.91 -3.28
C VAL A 48 5.63 3.30 -4.34
N ARG A 49 5.44 2.88 -5.60
CA ARG A 49 6.33 3.24 -6.72
C ARG A 49 6.51 4.75 -6.82
N SER A 50 5.40 5.49 -6.89
CA SER A 50 5.42 6.96 -7.05
C SER A 50 6.13 7.67 -5.90
N TYR A 51 5.91 7.26 -4.65
CA TYR A 51 6.59 7.88 -3.51
C TYR A 51 8.07 7.47 -3.43
N THR A 52 8.43 6.25 -3.82
CA THR A 52 9.85 5.85 -3.90
C THR A 52 10.60 6.57 -5.02
N GLU A 53 9.97 6.80 -6.17
CA GLU A 53 10.56 7.60 -7.26
C GLU A 53 10.80 9.05 -6.81
N GLN A 54 9.79 9.70 -6.21
CA GLN A 54 9.95 11.04 -5.64
C GLN A 54 11.03 11.11 -4.55
N ALA A 55 11.16 10.05 -3.74
CA ALA A 55 12.19 9.99 -2.72
C ALA A 55 13.59 9.87 -3.33
N HIS A 56 13.75 9.12 -4.42
CA HIS A 56 15.02 9.06 -5.17
C HIS A 56 15.40 10.43 -5.73
N ASP A 57 14.47 11.11 -6.41
CA ASP A 57 14.71 12.46 -6.96
C ASP A 57 15.21 13.45 -5.89
N HIS A 58 14.68 13.36 -4.66
CA HIS A 58 15.12 14.21 -3.55
C HIS A 58 16.46 13.81 -2.92
N LEU A 59 16.84 12.54 -3.00
CA LEU A 59 18.11 12.06 -2.45
C LEU A 59 19.29 12.29 -3.40
N ASP A 60 19.04 12.32 -4.72
CA ASP A 60 20.07 12.62 -5.73
C ASP A 60 20.64 14.04 -5.58
N ASP A 61 19.88 14.97 -5.00
CA ASP A 61 20.32 16.33 -4.69
C ASP A 61 21.20 16.42 -3.44
N LEU A 62 21.29 15.34 -2.63
CA LEU A 62 22.07 15.34 -1.39
C LEU A 62 23.55 15.05 -1.66
N PRO A 63 24.47 15.59 -0.82
CA PRO A 63 25.87 15.23 -0.90
C PRO A 63 26.09 13.72 -0.74
N GLU A 64 27.10 13.20 -1.44
CA GLU A 64 27.56 11.84 -1.24
C GLU A 64 28.03 11.64 0.20
N ALA A 65 27.28 10.83 0.93
CA ALA A 65 27.55 10.47 2.32
C ALA A 65 26.99 9.08 2.59
N ALA A 66 27.55 8.38 3.57
CA ALA A 66 27.09 7.06 3.98
C ALA A 66 25.59 7.03 4.36
N ALA A 67 25.04 8.15 4.82
CA ALA A 67 23.61 8.29 5.09
C ALA A 67 22.77 8.27 3.81
N THR A 68 23.17 9.03 2.78
CA THR A 68 22.52 9.07 1.46
C THR A 68 22.55 7.70 0.80
N GLU A 69 23.69 7.02 0.83
CA GLU A 69 23.84 5.64 0.30
C GLU A 69 22.90 4.65 0.99
N THR A 70 22.76 4.76 2.32
CA THR A 70 21.86 3.89 3.09
C THR A 70 20.40 4.12 2.72
N LEU A 71 20.01 5.38 2.49
CA LEU A 71 18.65 5.74 2.08
C LEU A 71 18.35 5.23 0.66
N HIS A 72 19.28 5.37 -0.29
CA HIS A 72 19.14 4.78 -1.62
C HIS A 72 18.96 3.26 -1.57
N TRP A 73 19.76 2.56 -0.74
CA TRP A 73 19.61 1.11 -0.55
C TRP A 73 18.21 0.73 -0.03
N LEU A 74 17.70 1.48 0.95
CA LEU A 74 16.38 1.23 1.53
C LEU A 74 15.26 1.42 0.51
N LEU A 75 15.30 2.52 -0.27
CA LEU A 75 14.30 2.79 -1.30
C LEU A 75 14.27 1.70 -2.38
N ASN A 76 15.45 1.29 -2.86
CA ASN A 76 15.57 0.20 -3.82
C ASN A 76 14.99 -1.12 -3.27
N ARG A 77 15.18 -1.39 -1.98
CA ARG A 77 14.62 -2.59 -1.33
C ARG A 77 13.09 -2.52 -1.18
N MET A 78 12.54 -1.33 -0.94
CA MET A 78 11.09 -1.13 -0.87
C MET A 78 10.43 -1.31 -2.24
N GLN A 79 11.07 -0.83 -3.31
CA GLN A 79 10.58 -0.94 -4.69
C GLN A 79 10.70 -2.36 -5.25
N ALA A 80 11.77 -3.10 -4.92
CA ALA A 80 12.03 -4.46 -5.41
C ALA A 80 11.28 -5.57 -4.63
N ARG A 81 10.33 -5.20 -3.76
CA ARG A 81 9.62 -6.18 -2.93
C ARG A 81 8.49 -6.83 -3.74
N ASP A 82 8.83 -7.93 -4.40
CA ASP A 82 7.86 -8.88 -4.95
C ASP A 82 7.25 -9.73 -3.83
N TYR A 83 5.93 -9.95 -3.88
CA TYR A 83 5.15 -10.80 -2.97
C TYR A 83 4.60 -12.00 -3.71
#